data_AF-A0AA51X695-F1
#
_entry.id   AF-A0AA51X695-F1
#
_cell.length_a   1.000
_cell.length_b   1.000
_cell.length_c   1.000
_cell.angle_alpha   90.00
_cell.angle_beta   90.00
_cell.angle_gamma   90.00
#
_symmetry.space_group_name_H-M   'P 1'
#
loop_
_entity.id
_entity.type
_entity.pdbx_description
1 polymer ?
#
loop_
_entity_poly.entity_id
_entity_poly.type
_entity_poly.pdbx_seq_one_letter_code
_entity_poly.pdbx_strand_id
1 'polypeptide(L)'
;MKVSVIFEEEPTQWGLRGDPFLWRELKERFRNIDMPSSADELRNMIESEYEKSTGHPIGNMKNIGIERFQSYGMSSGIICPEFWVTKGVPLLASRHAKP
;
A
#
# COMPACT_ATOMS: atom_id res chain seq x y z
N MET A 1 4.18 2.88 18.63
CA MET A 1 4.73 3.02 17.26
C MET A 1 3.58 3.42 16.34
N LYS A 2 3.80 4.32 15.38
CA LYS A 2 2.78 4.65 14.37
C LYS A 2 2.86 3.68 13.19
N VAL A 3 1.73 3.38 12.56
CA VAL A 3 1.68 2.50 11.38
C VAL A 3 2.52 3.06 10.23
N SER A 4 2.62 4.39 10.07
CA SER A 4 3.49 5.00 9.05
C SER A 4 4.96 4.60 9.11
N VAL A 5 5.48 4.22 10.29
CA VAL A 5 6.90 3.87 10.46
C VAL A 5 7.29 2.63 9.65
N ILE A 6 6.38 1.65 9.50
CA ILE A 6 6.66 0.44 8.71
C ILE A 6 6.67 0.70 7.21
N PHE A 7 6.36 1.91 6.75
CA PHE A 7 6.45 2.33 5.35
C PHE A 7 7.77 3.04 5.01
N GLU A 8 8.62 3.35 6.00
CA GLU A 8 9.89 4.07 5.76
C GLU A 8 10.85 3.28 4.87
N GLU A 9 10.93 1.97 5.07
CA GLU A 9 11.71 1.09 4.21
C GLU A 9 10.85 0.67 3.00
N GLU A 10 11.10 1.31 1.85
CA GLU A 10 10.46 0.93 0.59
C GLU A 10 10.95 -0.46 0.10
N PRO A 11 10.10 -1.27 -0.56
CA PRO A 11 10.52 -2.49 -1.21
C PRO A 11 11.48 -2.22 -2.37
N THR A 12 12.40 -3.15 -2.62
CA THR A 12 13.40 -3.05 -3.70
C THR A 12 12.81 -3.22 -5.10
N GLN A 13 11.62 -3.82 -5.19
CA GLN A 13 10.89 -4.07 -6.45
C GLN A 13 9.43 -3.69 -6.30
N TRP A 14 8.89 -3.05 -7.34
CA TRP A 14 7.49 -2.64 -7.46
C TRP A 14 6.80 -3.42 -8.57
N GLY A 15 5.46 -3.51 -8.53
CA GLY A 15 4.69 -4.11 -9.62
C GLY A 15 4.64 -3.18 -10.84
N LEU A 16 4.16 -1.96 -10.65
CA LEU A 16 3.98 -0.92 -11.65
C LEU A 16 4.37 0.46 -11.08
N ARG A 17 4.46 1.45 -11.97
CA ARG A 17 4.96 2.79 -11.61
C ARG A 17 4.02 3.58 -10.71
N GLY A 18 2.77 3.16 -10.54
CA GLY A 18 1.84 3.76 -9.58
C GLY A 18 2.00 3.23 -8.15
N ASP A 19 2.55 2.02 -7.96
CA ASP A 19 2.65 1.42 -6.62
C ASP A 19 3.49 2.24 -5.62
N PRO A 20 4.62 2.87 -6.01
CA PRO A 20 5.34 3.77 -5.10
C PRO A 20 4.52 4.98 -4.65
N PHE A 21 3.62 5.49 -5.50
CA PHE A 21 2.76 6.63 -5.14
C PHE A 21 1.68 6.19 -4.15
N LEU A 22 1.07 5.03 -4.38
CA LEU A 22 0.10 4.47 -3.43
C LEU A 22 0.77 4.14 -2.08
N TRP A 23 1.98 3.60 -2.08
CA TRP A 23 2.75 3.37 -0.85
C TRP A 23 2.92 4.64 -0.02
N ARG A 24 3.30 5.75 -0.66
CA ARG A 24 3.45 7.05 -0.01
C ARG A 24 2.11 7.62 0.44
N GLU A 25 1.06 7.49 -0.36
CA GLU A 25 -0.29 7.93 0.05
C GLU A 25 -0.76 7.17 1.30
N LEU A 26 -0.58 5.84 1.33
CA LEU A 26 -0.91 5.01 2.50
C LEU A 26 -0.07 5.40 3.73
N LYS A 27 1.24 5.62 3.56
CA LYS A 27 2.11 6.11 4.63
C LYS A 27 1.56 7.39 5.27
N GLU A 28 1.15 8.37 4.47
CA GLU A 28 0.59 9.63 4.96
C GLU A 28 -0.76 9.43 5.65
N ARG A 29 -1.65 8.59 5.09
CA ARG A 29 -2.94 8.23 5.73
C ARG A 29 -2.75 7.60 7.10
N PHE A 30 -1.70 6.81 7.29
CA PHE A 30 -1.37 6.14 8.53
C PHE A 30 -0.48 6.95 9.49
N ARG A 31 -0.13 8.20 9.16
CA ARG A 31 0.83 9.03 9.91
C ARG A 31 0.50 9.16 11.40
N ASN A 32 -0.77 9.30 11.74
CA ASN A 32 -1.23 9.51 13.12
C ASN A 32 -1.86 8.27 13.76
N ILE A 33 -1.92 7.16 13.01
CA ILE A 33 -2.56 5.93 13.46
C ILE A 33 -1.57 5.07 14.24
N ASP A 34 -1.95 4.69 15.46
CA ASP A 34 -1.14 3.79 16.29
C ASP A 34 -1.14 2.37 15.71
N MET A 35 -0.02 1.68 15.89
CA MET A 35 0.11 0.28 15.49
C MET A 35 -0.95 -0.57 16.21
N PRO A 36 -1.77 -1.35 15.49
CA PRO A 36 -2.79 -2.19 16.11
C PRO A 36 -2.16 -3.34 16.91
N SER A 37 -2.98 -4.03 17.69
CA SER A 37 -2.50 -5.08 18.60
C SER A 37 -2.09 -6.35 17.87
N SER A 38 -2.57 -6.56 16.64
CA SER A 38 -2.25 -7.74 15.84
C SER A 38 -1.89 -7.42 14.38
N ALA A 39 -1.13 -8.32 13.77
CA ALA A 39 -0.79 -8.24 12.35
C ALA A 39 -2.04 -8.40 11.46
N ASP A 40 -3.07 -9.11 11.89
CA ASP A 40 -4.31 -9.28 11.12
C ASP A 40 -5.17 -8.01 11.13
N GLU A 41 -5.25 -7.32 12.27
CA GLU A 41 -5.84 -5.98 12.33
C GLU A 41 -5.10 -5.01 11.41
N LEU A 42 -3.76 -5.06 11.39
CA LEU A 42 -2.95 -4.24 10.50
C LEU A 42 -3.26 -4.54 9.02
N ARG A 43 -3.34 -5.82 8.63
CA ARG A 43 -3.71 -6.22 7.26
C ARG A 43 -5.06 -5.64 6.87
N ASN A 44 -6.08 -5.85 7.70
CA ASN A 44 -7.44 -5.33 7.44
C ASN A 44 -7.45 -3.80 7.29
N MET A 45 -6.68 -3.10 8.13
CA MET A 45 -6.55 -1.63 8.03
C MET A 45 -5.91 -1.22 6.70
N ILE A 46 -4.80 -1.86 6.30
CA ILE A 46 -4.11 -1.55 5.05
C ILE A 46 -5.01 -1.85 3.84
N GLU A 47 -5.70 -2.99 3.83
CA GLU A 47 -6.62 -3.37 2.75
C GLU A 47 -7.80 -2.40 2.64
N SER A 48 -8.35 -1.95 3.77
CA SER A 48 -9.41 -0.93 3.80
C SER A 48 -8.93 0.41 3.24
N GLU A 49 -7.74 0.88 3.63
CA GLU A 49 -7.18 2.13 3.08
C GLU A 49 -6.75 1.99 1.62
N TYR A 50 -6.30 0.80 1.19
CA TYR A 50 -6.05 0.48 -0.21
C TYR A 50 -7.33 0.66 -1.02
N GLU A 51 -8.46 0.09 -0.58
CA GLU A 51 -9.73 0.21 -1.28
C GLU A 51 -10.22 1.66 -1.34
N LYS A 52 -10.12 2.40 -0.23
CA LYS A 52 -10.45 3.84 -0.21
C LYS A 52 -9.56 4.67 -1.14
N SER A 53 -8.29 4.30 -1.28
CA SER A 53 -7.32 5.03 -2.10
C SER A 53 -7.49 4.69 -3.59
N THR A 54 -7.74 3.43 -3.92
CA THR A 54 -7.80 2.96 -5.30
C THR A 54 -9.20 2.96 -5.89
N GLY A 55 -10.25 2.99 -5.05
CA GLY A 55 -11.64 2.80 -5.46
C GLY A 55 -12.00 1.34 -5.77
N HIS A 56 -11.10 0.39 -5.49
CA HIS A 56 -11.30 -1.03 -5.79
C HIS A 56 -10.79 -1.92 -4.66
N PRO A 57 -11.46 -3.04 -4.38
CA PRO A 57 -10.98 -4.00 -3.40
C PRO A 57 -9.64 -4.59 -3.83
N ILE A 58 -8.79 -4.93 -2.85
CA ILE A 58 -7.45 -5.48 -3.11
C ILE A 58 -7.48 -6.81 -3.91
N GLY A 59 -8.58 -7.56 -3.81
CA GLY A 59 -8.79 -8.79 -4.58
C GLY A 59 -9.12 -8.58 -6.06
N ASN A 60 -9.32 -7.34 -6.53
CA ASN A 60 -9.50 -7.05 -7.94
C ASN A 60 -8.18 -7.15 -8.69
N MET A 61 -7.89 -8.29 -9.31
CA MET A 61 -6.61 -8.56 -9.99
C MET A 61 -6.39 -7.79 -11.31
N LYS A 62 -7.23 -6.80 -11.64
CA LYS A 62 -7.05 -5.94 -12.82
C LYS A 62 -6.28 -4.69 -12.43
N ASN A 63 -5.26 -4.34 -13.23
CA ASN A 63 -4.50 -3.10 -13.05
C ASN A 63 -5.43 -1.87 -12.98
N ILE A 64 -5.16 -0.99 -12.02
CA ILE A 64 -6.02 0.16 -11.72
C ILE A 64 -5.27 1.43 -12.13
N GLY A 65 -5.87 2.22 -13.02
CA GLY A 65 -5.34 3.54 -13.35
C GLY A 65 -5.82 4.58 -12.35
N ILE A 66 -4.89 5.25 -11.67
CA ILE A 66 -5.19 6.36 -10.76
C ILE A 66 -4.69 7.65 -11.38
N GLU A 67 -5.62 8.48 -11.85
CA GLU A 67 -5.31 9.72 -12.58
C GLU A 67 -4.41 10.66 -11.77
N ARG A 68 -4.66 10.83 -10.47
CA ARG A 68 -3.84 11.69 -9.59
C ARG A 68 -2.40 11.18 -9.39
N PHE A 69 -2.10 9.94 -9.73
CA PHE A 69 -0.74 9.38 -9.72
C PHE A 69 -0.07 9.42 -11.09
N GLN A 70 -0.81 9.87 -12.12
CA GLN A 70 -0.23 10.07 -13.44
C GLN A 70 0.78 11.22 -13.37
N SER A 71 1.90 11.00 -14.02
CA SER A 71 2.97 11.96 -14.24
C SER A 71 3.42 11.81 -15.69
N TYR A 72 4.66 12.15 -16.03
CA TYR A 72 5.12 12.03 -17.42
C TYR A 72 5.35 10.56 -17.82
N GLY A 73 4.72 10.13 -18.92
CA GLY A 73 4.96 8.85 -19.59
C GLY A 73 3.84 7.81 -19.46
N MET A 74 3.85 6.84 -20.38
CA MET A 74 2.93 5.69 -20.36
C MET A 74 3.11 4.87 -19.08
N SER A 75 2.00 4.48 -18.46
CA SER A 75 1.91 3.71 -17.21
C SER A 75 2.28 4.45 -15.92
N SER A 76 2.48 5.76 -15.95
CA SER A 76 2.48 6.54 -14.71
C SER A 76 1.11 6.40 -14.03
N GLY A 77 1.09 6.16 -12.71
CA GLY A 77 -0.15 6.03 -11.94
C GLY A 77 -0.95 4.74 -12.10
N ILE A 78 -0.41 3.69 -12.74
CA ILE A 78 -1.07 2.37 -12.73
C ILE A 78 -0.63 1.56 -11.50
N ILE A 79 -1.59 1.07 -10.74
CA ILE A 79 -1.42 0.18 -9.59
C ILE A 79 -1.48 -1.28 -10.04
N CYS A 80 -0.63 -2.12 -9.44
CA CYS A 80 -0.59 -3.56 -9.65
C CYS A 80 -1.19 -4.29 -8.43
N PRO A 81 -2.47 -4.69 -8.44
CA PRO A 81 -3.08 -5.36 -7.29
C PRO A 81 -2.36 -6.64 -6.87
N GLU A 82 -1.81 -7.39 -7.83
CA GLU A 82 -1.02 -8.60 -7.56
C GLU A 82 0.21 -8.31 -6.69
N PHE A 83 0.89 -7.18 -6.91
CA PHE A 83 2.00 -6.77 -6.06
C PHE A 83 1.54 -6.55 -4.61
N TRP A 84 0.40 -5.89 -4.41
CA TRP A 84 -0.12 -5.61 -3.07
C TRP A 84 -0.54 -6.88 -2.33
N VAL A 85 -1.20 -7.82 -3.01
CA VAL A 85 -1.60 -9.12 -2.44
C VAL A 85 -0.39 -9.99 -2.10
N THR A 86 0.59 -10.08 -3.00
CA THR A 86 1.68 -11.08 -2.88
C THR A 86 2.91 -10.56 -2.14
N LYS A 87 3.15 -9.24 -2.14
CA LYS A 87 4.37 -8.63 -1.57
C LYS A 87 4.08 -7.46 -0.65
N GLY A 88 3.31 -6.46 -1.10
CA GLY A 88 3.11 -5.19 -0.39
C GLY A 88 2.51 -5.35 1.00
N VAL A 89 1.28 -5.89 1.08
CA VAL A 89 0.58 -6.12 2.36
C VAL A 89 1.31 -7.15 3.23
N PRO A 90 1.76 -8.31 2.71
CA PRO A 90 2.55 -9.26 3.51
C PRO A 90 3.83 -8.66 4.11
N LEU A 91 4.56 -7.84 3.34
CA LEU A 91 5.75 -7.14 3.82
C LEU A 91 5.43 -6.22 5.00
N LEU A 92 4.43 -5.34 4.84
CA LEU A 92 4.00 -4.42 5.88
C LEU A 92 3.51 -5.17 7.14
N ALA A 93 2.71 -6.22 6.96
CA ALA A 93 2.24 -7.06 8.06
C ALA A 93 3.38 -7.76 8.79
N SER A 94 4.44 -8.20 8.08
CA SER A 94 5.61 -8.82 8.72
C SER A 94 6.41 -7.87 9.60
N ARG A 95 6.33 -6.55 9.33
CA ARG A 95 6.98 -5.50 10.11
C ARG A 95 6.27 -5.21 11.42
N HIS A 96 5.01 -5.63 11.59
CA HIS A 96 4.29 -5.58 12.88
C HIS A 96 5.06 -6.30 13.99
N ALA A 97 5.66 -7.46 13.66
CA ALA A 97 6.39 -8.31 14.61
C ALA A 97 7.80 -7.79 14.97
N LYS A 98 8.28 -6.72 14.32
CA LYS A 98 9.60 -6.13 14.56
C LYS A 98 9.43 -4.69 15.08
N PRO A 99 9.14 -4.52 16.38
CA PRO A 99 9.06 -3.20 16.99
C PRO A 99 10.40 -2.45 16.98
#